data_AF-A0A522AMB3-F1
#
_entry.id   AF-A0A522AMB3-F1
#
_cell.length_a   1.000
_cell.length_b   1.000
_cell.length_c   1.000
_cell.angle_alpha   90.00
_cell.angle_beta   90.00
_cell.angle_gamma   90.00
#
_symmetry.space_group_name_H-M   'P 1'
#
loop_
_entity.id
_entity.type
_entity.pdbx_description
1 polymer ?
#
loop_
_entity_poly.entity_id
_entity_poly.type
_entity_poly.pdbx_seq_one_letter_code
_entity_poly.pdbx_strand_id
1 'polypeptide(L)' 'MPEHADLVRLVQARHVLAHEDGLVDADYVLKAEDSRYAVGQRLVVTPGEVHRLADLTAKITAALA' A
#
# COMPACT_ATOMS: atom_id res chain seq x y z
N MET A 1 13.26 -7.96 -1.22
CA MET A 1 12.34 -8.88 -1.93
C MET A 1 11.22 -8.05 -2.54
N PRO A 2 11.05 -8.03 -3.87
CA PRO A 2 10.13 -7.10 -4.54
C PRO A 2 8.67 -7.26 -4.11
N GLU A 3 8.19 -8.49 -3.89
CA GLU A 3 6.81 -8.76 -3.43
C GLU A 3 6.53 -8.25 -2.02
N HIS A 4 7.50 -8.30 -1.11
CA HIS A 4 7.36 -7.80 0.26
C HIS A 4 7.23 -6.27 0.27
N ALA A 5 8.04 -5.57 -0.53
CA ALA A 5 7.96 -4.11 -0.64
C ALA A 5 6.61 -3.66 -1.19
N ASP A 6 6.09 -4.35 -2.23
CA ASP A 6 4.74 -4.10 -2.73
C ASP A 6 3.67 -4.30 -1.66
N LEU A 7 3.75 -5.39 -0.90
CA LEU A 7 2.78 -5.68 0.16
C LEU A 7 2.77 -4.57 1.21
N VAL A 8 3.94 -4.17 1.71
CA VAL A 8 4.07 -3.09 2.70
C VAL A 8 3.45 -1.81 2.16
N ARG A 9 3.87 -1.37 0.97
CA ARG A 9 3.37 -0.13 0.35
C ARG A 9 1.85 -0.15 0.16
N LEU A 10 1.29 -1.25 -0.33
CA LEU A 10 -0.15 -1.36 -0.62
C LEU A 10 -1.01 -1.44 0.67
N VAL A 11 -0.50 -2.06 1.73
CA VAL A 11 -1.15 -2.05 3.05
C VAL A 11 -1.10 -0.65 3.68
N GLN A 12 0.01 0.08 3.54
CA GLN A 12 0.09 1.47 3.98
C GLN A 12 -0.83 2.38 3.16
N ALA A 13 -0.98 2.15 1.85
CA ALA A 13 -1.92 2.91 1.01
C ALA A 13 -3.37 2.73 1.48
N ARG A 14 -3.76 1.52 1.89
CA ARG A 14 -5.07 1.27 2.51
C ARG A 14 -5.26 2.05 3.82
N HIS A 15 -4.22 2.18 4.64
CA HIS A 15 -4.28 2.98 5.88
C HIS A 15 -4.57 4.45 5.58
N VAL A 16 -3.82 5.06 4.66
CA VAL A 16 -4.02 6.45 4.25
C VAL A 16 -5.43 6.70 3.72
N LEU A 17 -5.95 5.79 2.88
CA LEU A 17 -7.31 5.91 2.36
C LEU A 17 -8.41 5.82 3.44
N ALA A 18 -8.20 5.00 4.47
CA ALA A 18 -9.21 4.75 5.51
C ALA A 18 -9.16 5.74 6.67
N HIS A 19 -7.99 6.29 6.98
CA HIS A 19 -7.76 7.10 8.17
C HIS A 19 -7.44 8.57 7.88
N GLU A 20 -6.79 8.85 6.75
CA GLU A 20 -6.32 10.19 6.39
C GLU A 20 -7.10 10.78 5.20
N ASP A 21 -8.31 10.27 4.94
CA ASP A 21 -9.14 10.60 3.77
C ASP A 21 -8.40 10.48 2.42
N GLY A 22 -7.33 9.68 2.36
CA GLY A 22 -6.48 9.55 1.18
C GLY A 22 -5.41 10.64 1.02
N LEU A 23 -5.21 11.51 2.01
CA LEU A 23 -4.08 12.45 2.06
C LEU A 23 -2.86 11.74 2.64
N VAL A 24 -1.75 11.79 1.92
CA VAL A 24 -0.48 11.19 2.35
C VAL A 24 0.03 11.91 3.59
N ASP A 25 0.32 11.15 4.65
CA ASP A 25 0.91 11.64 5.88
C ASP A 25 2.40 11.28 5.98
N ALA A 26 3.06 11.75 7.05
CA ALA A 26 4.48 11.46 7.27
C ALA A 26 4.73 9.96 7.56
N ASP A 27 3.78 9.30 8.20
CA ASP A 27 3.84 7.88 8.55
C ASP A 27 3.85 7.00 7.30
N TYR A 28 3.04 7.32 6.29
CA TYR A 28 3.03 6.65 5.00
C TYR A 28 4.38 6.78 4.30
N VAL A 29 4.92 8.00 4.18
CA VAL A 29 6.20 8.23 3.48
C VAL A 29 7.33 7.44 4.16
N LEU A 30 7.33 7.39 5.48
CA LEU A 30 8.33 6.66 6.26
C LEU A 30 8.20 5.13 6.10
N LYS A 31 6.99 4.58 6.12
CA LYS A 31 6.74 3.13 6.17
C LYS A 31 6.65 2.49 4.79
N ALA A 32 6.12 3.21 3.80
CA ALA A 32 5.86 2.70 2.45
C ALA A 32 7.08 2.84 1.51
N GLU A 33 8.03 3.71 1.87
CA GLU A 33 9.18 4.09 1.03
C GLU A 33 8.76 4.45 -0.42
N ASP A 34 7.56 5.05 -0.56
CA ASP A 34 6.97 5.37 -1.85
C ASP A 34 7.40 6.77 -2.32
N SER A 35 8.39 6.82 -3.21
CA SER A 35 8.92 8.08 -3.75
C SER A 35 7.97 8.80 -4.71
N ARG A 36 6.80 8.23 -5.03
CA ARG A 36 5.81 8.87 -5.91
C ARG A 36 5.03 9.97 -5.21
N TYR A 37 5.00 9.97 -3.87
CA TYR A 37 4.18 10.88 -3.08
C TYR A 37 4.99 11.60 -2.00
N ALA A 38 4.60 12.83 -1.74
CA ALA A 38 5.00 13.66 -0.62
C ALA A 38 3.81 13.90 0.31
N VAL A 39 4.09 14.29 1.55
CA VAL A 39 3.07 14.63 2.56
C VAL A 39 2.11 15.69 2.02
N GLY A 40 0.81 15.47 2.25
CA GLY A 40 -0.29 16.33 1.83
C GLY A 40 -0.82 16.06 0.42
N GLN A 41 -0.15 15.20 -0.38
CA GLN A 41 -0.67 14.82 -1.69
C GLN A 41 -1.82 13.81 -1.59
N ARG A 42 -2.75 13.84 -2.55
CA ARG A 42 -3.81 12.83 -2.64
C ARG A 42 -3.23 11.54 -3.23
N LEU A 43 -3.35 10.46 -2.48
CA LEU A 43 -2.96 9.13 -2.92
C LEU A 43 -3.94 8.63 -3.99
N VAL A 44 -3.42 8.19 -5.13
CA VAL A 44 -4.19 7.56 -6.21
C VAL A 44 -3.89 6.07 -6.21
N VAL A 45 -4.95 5.25 -6.15
CA VAL A 45 -4.87 3.78 -6.28
C VAL A 45 -5.42 3.36 -7.63
N THR A 46 -4.63 2.57 -8.36
CA THR A 46 -5.02 2.00 -9.64
C THR A 46 -5.69 0.63 -9.48
N PRO A 47 -6.52 0.18 -10.44
CA PRO A 47 -7.07 -1.18 -10.43
C PRO A 47 -5.98 -2.26 -10.38
N GLY A 48 -4.83 -2.04 -11.03
CA GLY A 48 -3.70 -2.96 -11.00
C GLY A 48 -3.09 -3.11 -9.60
N GLU A 49 -3.02 -2.02 -8.82
CA GLU A 49 -2.57 -2.06 -7.43
C GLU A 49 -3.54 -2.83 -6.51
N VAL A 50 -4.85 -2.73 -6.77
CA VAL A 50 -5.87 -3.52 -6.05
C VAL A 50 -5.70 -5.01 -6.33
N HIS A 51 -5.57 -5.40 -7.59
CA HIS A 51 -5.34 -6.80 -7.97
C HIS A 51 -4.03 -7.33 -7.37
N ARG A 52 -2.96 -6.53 -7.44
CA ARG A 52 -1.67 -6.90 -6.84
C ARG A 52 -1.77 -7.18 -5.35
N LEU A 53 -2.50 -6.36 -4.59
CA LEU A 53 -2.70 -6.59 -3.16
C LEU A 53 -3.49 -7.87 -2.90
N ALA A 54 -4.53 -8.14 -3.71
CA ALA A 54 -5.31 -9.36 -3.61
C ALA A 54 -4.46 -10.61 -3.86
N ASP A 55 -3.63 -10.59 -4.91
CA ASP A 55 -2.74 -11.71 -5.27
C ASP A 55 -1.73 -12.01 -4.15
N LEU A 56 -1.09 -10.97 -3.60
CA LEU A 56 -0.13 -11.10 -2.50
C LEU A 56 -0.79 -11.66 -1.23
N THR A 57 -2.01 -11.21 -0.93
CA THR A 57 -2.79 -11.71 0.22
C THR A 57 -3.20 -13.17 0.04
N ALA A 58 -3.62 -13.56 -1.17
CA ALA A 58 -3.95 -14.94 -1.50
C ALA A 58 -2.73 -15.86 -1.35
N LYS A 59 -1.56 -15.41 -1.81
CA LYS A 59 -0.28 -16.16 -1.69
C LYS A 59 0.10 -16.42 -0.23
N ILE A 60 -0.06 -15.44 0.65
CA ILE A 60 0.19 -15.61 2.10
C ILE A 60 -0.79 -16.61 2.69
N THR A 61 -2.08 -16.45 2.39
CA THR A 61 -3.13 -17.34 2.92
C THR A 61 -2.93 -18.79 2.47
N ALA A 62 -2.50 -19.00 1.22
CA ALA A 62 -2.20 -20.34 0.71
C ALA A 62 -1.06 -21.04 1.46
N ALA A 63 -0.13 -20.29 2.06
CA ALA A 63 0.94 -20.85 2.88
C ALA A 63 0.51 -21.17 4.33
N LEU A 64 -0.70 -20.77 4.74
CA LEU A 64 -1.29 -21.05 6.04
C LEU A 64 -2.25 -22.26 6.03
N ALA A 65 -2.56 -22.79 4.84
CA ALA A 65 -3.41 -23.96 4.63
C ALA A 65 -2.57 -25.24 4.59
#